data_AF-A0A7V3ZVC9-F1
#
_entry.id   AF-A0A7V3ZVC9-F1
#
_cell.length_a   1.000
_cell.length_b   1.000
_cell.length_c   1.000
_cell.angle_alpha   90.00
_cell.angle_beta   90.00
_cell.angle_gamma   90.00
#
_symmetry.space_group_name_H-M   'P 1'
#
loop_
_entity.id
_entity.type
_entity.pdbx_description
1 polymer ?
#
loop_
_entity_poly.entity_id
_entity_poly.type
_entity_poly.pdbx_seq_one_letter_code
_entity_poly.pdbx_strand_id
1 'polypeptide(L)'
;MIKRNSGVTLLEMIVVMVIIGILAGISLSAIDRIRERSQIEETMEELKKIGKAITGDPDLILDGKRIDFGYVGDMGKLPDSLGSLVNNEGGLWRGPYLKLDFAEDKESYKLDAWGKYYQYTPEDLVIRSFGNGRFTLTYKIAESYDELFNNKIYGYIYDSEKNPPGNMAINWRVSCEYPKNGEIVVAESIPKEDGYFSFGNIPIGIHRVKVYSQKETIQKYITVLPKSEIFIEFKIPGIFRGNLVYIANSAQAFNVPPDTTFNNFSFELFNPTTETVTINSLNLLSLSSDSVYYEYIVVDNDTVANFRGGIRFRVNQEIIFDNNVIFAPRSKKLFSLLRFYNDQTSGAPFDVRNKLAKIRTSDGSINQFLIP
;
A
#
# COMPACT_ATOMS: atom_id res chain seq x y z
N MET A 1 25.56 -86.45 -41.43
CA MET A 1 24.11 -86.20 -41.55
C MET A 1 23.95 -84.72 -41.91
N ILE A 2 23.80 -84.39 -43.20
CA ILE A 2 23.73 -83.01 -43.69
C ILE A 2 22.25 -82.64 -43.80
N LYS A 3 21.82 -81.64 -43.02
CA LYS A 3 20.47 -81.08 -43.07
C LYS A 3 20.24 -80.43 -44.44
N ARG A 4 19.17 -80.82 -45.13
CA ARG A 4 18.66 -80.14 -46.33
C ARG A 4 18.15 -78.76 -45.90
N ASN A 5 18.79 -77.69 -46.39
CA ASN A 5 18.20 -76.34 -46.36
C ASN A 5 17.07 -76.32 -47.38
N SER A 6 15.83 -76.15 -46.91
CA SER A 6 14.68 -75.85 -47.75
C SER A 6 14.88 -74.48 -48.40
N GLY A 7 14.96 -74.45 -49.73
CA GLY A 7 15.01 -73.22 -50.50
C GLY A 7 13.69 -72.47 -50.38
N VAL A 8 13.77 -71.18 -50.03
CA VAL A 8 12.63 -70.27 -49.95
C VAL A 8 12.01 -70.13 -51.34
N THR A 9 10.68 -70.23 -51.44
CA THR A 9 9.99 -70.09 -52.73
C THR A 9 9.84 -68.62 -53.11
N LEU A 10 9.81 -68.31 -54.42
CA LEU A 10 9.58 -66.96 -54.94
C LEU A 10 8.28 -66.33 -54.39
N LEU A 11 7.24 -67.15 -54.23
CA LEU A 11 5.96 -66.75 -53.64
C LEU A 11 6.13 -66.26 -52.19
N GLU A 12 6.90 -66.99 -51.38
CA GLU A 12 7.11 -66.70 -49.96
C GLU A 12 7.85 -65.37 -49.78
N MET A 13 8.85 -65.07 -50.61
CA MET A 13 9.52 -63.77 -50.58
C MET A 13 8.61 -62.62 -51.00
N ILE A 14 7.71 -62.83 -51.98
CA ILE A 14 6.74 -61.80 -52.38
C ILE A 14 5.74 -61.52 -51.25
N VAL A 15 5.22 -62.56 -50.59
CA VAL A 15 4.28 -62.40 -49.47
C VAL A 15 4.94 -61.65 -48.31
N VAL A 16 6.19 -61.99 -47.98
CA VAL A 16 6.96 -61.29 -46.93
C VAL A 16 7.18 -59.82 -47.28
N MET A 17 7.55 -59.50 -48.53
CA MET A 17 7.74 -58.11 -48.97
C MET A 17 6.43 -57.31 -48.90
N VAL A 18 5.30 -57.90 -49.26
CA VAL A 18 3.98 -57.26 -49.15
C VAL A 18 3.64 -56.96 -47.68
N ILE A 19 3.84 -57.93 -46.78
CA ILE A 19 3.58 -57.74 -45.34
C ILE A 19 4.49 -56.65 -44.76
N ILE A 20 5.79 -56.66 -45.09
CA ILE A 20 6.73 -55.62 -44.65
C ILE A 20 6.34 -54.25 -45.19
N GLY A 21 5.92 -54.14 -46.45
CA GLY A 21 5.46 -52.89 -47.04
C GLY A 21 4.24 -52.31 -46.32
N ILE A 22 3.27 -53.16 -45.97
CA ILE A 22 2.07 -52.76 -45.21
C ILE A 22 2.47 -52.33 -43.78
N LEU A 23 3.31 -53.12 -43.10
CA LEU A 23 3.77 -52.81 -41.73
C LEU A 23 4.61 -51.53 -41.69
N ALA A 24 5.46 -51.30 -42.68
CA ALA A 24 6.26 -50.08 -42.78
C ALA A 24 5.38 -48.84 -42.96
N GLY A 25 4.36 -48.89 -43.83
CA GLY A 25 3.41 -47.79 -44.02
C GLY A 25 2.64 -47.44 -42.74
N ILE A 26 2.15 -48.45 -42.01
CA ILE A 26 1.47 -48.24 -40.72
C ILE A 26 2.45 -47.64 -39.69
N SER A 27 3.68 -48.15 -39.63
CA SER A 27 4.69 -47.71 -38.67
C SER A 27 5.08 -46.24 -38.87
N LEU A 28 5.29 -45.80 -40.12
CA LEU A 28 5.58 -44.38 -40.43
C LEU A 28 4.46 -43.46 -39.97
N SER A 29 3.20 -43.82 -40.23
CA SER A 29 2.03 -43.04 -39.81
C SER A 29 1.88 -42.95 -38.27
N ALA A 30 2.40 -43.94 -37.53
CA ALA A 30 2.39 -43.94 -36.07
C ALA A 30 3.49 -43.03 -35.52
N ILE A 31 4.70 -43.08 -36.11
CA ILE A 31 5.84 -42.23 -35.73
C ILE A 31 5.49 -40.76 -35.91
N ASP A 32 4.85 -40.38 -37.03
CA ASP A 32 4.47 -38.99 -37.28
C ASP A 32 3.49 -38.45 -36.22
N ARG A 33 2.51 -39.25 -35.82
CA ARG A 33 1.54 -38.89 -34.77
C ARG A 33 2.19 -38.77 -33.39
N ILE A 34 3.11 -39.67 -33.06
CA ILE A 34 3.85 -39.62 -31.79
C ILE A 34 4.73 -38.37 -31.75
N ARG A 35 5.44 -38.07 -32.85
CA ARG A 35 6.27 -36.87 -32.97
C ARG A 35 5.43 -35.60 -32.83
N GLU A 36 4.30 -35.50 -33.55
CA GLU A 36 3.43 -34.33 -33.49
C GLU A 36 2.91 -34.09 -32.06
N ARG A 37 2.50 -35.16 -31.35
CA ARG A 37 2.08 -35.06 -29.95
C ARG A 37 3.21 -34.59 -29.04
N SER A 38 4.42 -35.14 -29.19
CA SER A 38 5.60 -34.73 -28.43
C SER A 38 5.90 -33.25 -28.63
N GLN A 39 5.84 -32.78 -29.89
CA GLN A 39 6.09 -31.38 -30.24
C GLN A 39 5.03 -30.44 -29.64
N ILE A 40 3.75 -30.85 -29.61
CA ILE A 40 2.68 -30.09 -28.94
C ILE A 40 2.94 -29.99 -27.44
N GLU A 41 3.31 -31.09 -26.79
CA GLU A 41 3.57 -31.12 -25.34
C GLU A 41 4.80 -30.26 -24.99
N GLU A 42 5.89 -30.39 -25.73
CA GLU A 42 7.12 -29.58 -25.59
C GLU A 42 6.83 -28.07 -25.77
N THR A 43 6.17 -27.70 -26.87
CA THR A 43 5.80 -26.31 -27.15
C THR A 43 4.90 -25.73 -26.06
N MET A 44 3.98 -26.52 -25.50
CA MET A 44 3.11 -26.07 -24.42
C MET A 44 3.90 -25.83 -23.12
N GLU A 45 4.89 -26.66 -22.82
CA GLU A 45 5.79 -26.45 -21.68
C GLU A 45 6.67 -25.22 -21.87
N GLU A 46 7.22 -25.01 -23.06
CA GLU A 46 8.00 -23.82 -23.39
C GLU A 46 7.17 -22.53 -23.27
N LEU A 47 5.95 -22.51 -23.82
CA LEU A 47 5.04 -21.38 -23.68
C LEU A 47 4.75 -21.06 -22.20
N LYS A 48 4.56 -22.08 -21.35
CA LYS A 48 4.40 -21.89 -19.90
C LYS A 48 5.65 -21.33 -19.25
N LYS A 49 6.84 -21.82 -19.62
CA LYS A 49 8.13 -21.31 -19.12
C LYS A 49 8.31 -19.84 -19.48
N ILE A 50 8.01 -19.45 -20.72
CA ILE A 50 8.05 -18.06 -21.17
C ILE A 50 7.02 -17.22 -20.40
N GLY A 51 5.79 -17.70 -20.25
CA GLY A 51 4.76 -17.02 -19.45
C GLY A 51 5.19 -16.76 -18.01
N LYS A 52 5.79 -17.77 -17.35
CA LYS A 52 6.38 -17.64 -16.01
C LYS A 52 7.58 -16.69 -15.99
N ALA A 53 8.42 -16.65 -17.02
CA ALA A 53 9.50 -15.67 -17.11
C ALA A 53 8.98 -14.22 -17.21
N ILE A 54 7.84 -14.00 -17.88
CA ILE A 54 7.22 -12.68 -18.01
C ILE A 54 6.56 -12.26 -16.69
N THR A 55 5.69 -13.10 -16.12
CA THR A 55 4.80 -12.73 -15.00
C THR A 55 5.19 -13.31 -13.65
N GLY A 56 6.21 -14.17 -13.61
CA GLY A 56 6.66 -14.96 -12.46
C GLY A 56 5.88 -16.27 -12.29
N ASP A 57 6.42 -17.16 -11.46
CA ASP A 57 5.76 -18.37 -11.03
C ASP A 57 4.83 -18.11 -9.81
N PRO A 58 3.50 -18.31 -9.93
CA PRO A 58 2.58 -18.16 -8.79
C PRO A 58 2.80 -19.21 -7.69
N ASP A 59 3.44 -20.35 -8.01
CA ASP A 59 3.65 -21.45 -7.07
C ASP A 59 4.89 -21.23 -6.17
N LEU A 60 5.75 -20.26 -6.50
CA LEU A 60 6.91 -19.90 -5.68
C LEU A 60 6.50 -19.01 -4.51
N ILE A 61 6.23 -19.68 -3.38
CA ILE A 61 5.74 -19.08 -2.15
C ILE A 61 6.79 -19.22 -1.03
N LEU A 62 7.09 -18.12 -0.34
CA LEU A 62 7.90 -18.08 0.87
C LEU A 62 7.10 -17.37 1.98
N ASP A 63 7.05 -17.97 3.17
CA ASP A 63 6.27 -17.45 4.32
C ASP A 63 4.81 -17.12 3.98
N GLY A 64 4.18 -17.97 3.15
CA GLY A 64 2.79 -17.81 2.72
C GLY A 64 2.56 -16.68 1.70
N LYS A 65 3.62 -16.06 1.17
CA LYS A 65 3.54 -15.01 0.15
C LYS A 65 4.28 -15.42 -1.13
N ARG A 66 3.70 -15.06 -2.27
CA ARG A 66 4.37 -15.19 -3.57
C ARG A 66 5.62 -14.33 -3.61
N ILE A 67 6.73 -14.88 -4.10
CA ILE A 67 8.02 -14.18 -4.19
C ILE A 67 8.55 -13.98 -5.61
N ASP A 68 8.00 -14.67 -6.59
CA ASP A 68 8.42 -14.54 -7.99
C ASP A 68 7.36 -13.84 -8.84
N PHE A 69 7.75 -12.75 -9.49
CA PHE A 69 6.91 -11.93 -10.36
C PHE A 69 7.53 -11.70 -11.75
N GLY A 70 8.63 -12.40 -12.05
CA GLY A 70 9.29 -12.35 -13.36
C GLY A 70 9.69 -10.94 -13.80
N TYR A 71 9.82 -10.78 -15.12
CA TYR A 71 10.19 -9.52 -15.74
C TYR A 71 9.25 -8.37 -15.36
N VAL A 72 7.93 -8.61 -15.34
CA VAL A 72 6.92 -7.58 -15.02
C VAL A 72 7.08 -7.06 -13.59
N GLY A 73 7.36 -7.95 -12.63
CA GLY A 73 7.54 -7.58 -11.23
C GLY A 73 8.80 -6.76 -10.95
N ASP A 74 9.86 -6.95 -11.73
CA ASP A 74 11.11 -6.21 -11.59
C ASP A 74 11.12 -4.92 -12.40
N MET A 75 10.60 -4.95 -13.63
CA MET A 75 10.67 -3.83 -14.57
C MET A 75 9.43 -2.94 -14.54
N GLY A 76 8.29 -3.41 -14.02
CA GLY A 76 7.04 -2.65 -14.03
C GLY A 76 6.53 -2.32 -15.44
N LYS A 77 6.89 -3.16 -16.43
CA LYS A 77 6.38 -3.13 -17.81
C LYS A 77 6.41 -4.54 -18.39
N LEU A 78 5.68 -4.77 -19.49
CA LEU A 78 5.85 -5.97 -20.30
C LEU A 78 7.20 -5.90 -21.05
N PRO A 79 7.83 -7.04 -21.35
CA PRO A 79 9.02 -7.05 -22.19
C PRO A 79 8.66 -6.60 -23.60
N ASP A 80 9.53 -5.85 -24.25
CA ASP A 80 9.33 -5.37 -25.62
C ASP A 80 9.52 -6.51 -26.63
N SER A 81 10.31 -7.53 -26.26
CA SER A 81 10.49 -8.75 -27.03
C SER A 81 10.82 -9.93 -26.11
N LEU A 82 10.74 -11.16 -26.62
CA LEU A 82 11.23 -12.33 -25.86
C LEU A 82 12.74 -12.21 -25.52
N GLY A 83 13.51 -11.42 -26.28
CA GLY A 83 14.92 -11.18 -26.01
C GLY A 83 15.20 -10.45 -24.69
N SER A 84 14.24 -9.66 -24.22
CA SER A 84 14.29 -8.95 -22.92
C SER A 84 14.33 -9.89 -21.72
N LEU A 85 13.88 -11.14 -21.91
CA LEU A 85 13.87 -12.18 -20.88
C LEU A 85 15.25 -12.80 -20.63
N VAL A 86 16.18 -12.62 -21.57
CA VAL A 86 17.51 -13.23 -21.54
C VAL A 86 18.60 -12.16 -21.48
N ASN A 87 18.45 -11.09 -22.24
CA ASN A 87 19.44 -10.03 -22.34
C ASN A 87 19.19 -8.95 -21.30
N ASN A 88 20.27 -8.50 -20.66
CA ASN A 88 20.20 -7.40 -19.69
C ASN A 88 19.83 -6.10 -20.40
N GLU A 89 18.71 -5.49 -19.99
CA GLU A 89 18.22 -4.21 -20.51
C GLU A 89 18.60 -3.00 -19.64
N GLY A 90 19.34 -3.23 -18.55
CA GLY A 90 19.67 -2.22 -17.56
C GLY A 90 18.51 -1.90 -16.61
N GLY A 91 18.65 -0.81 -15.85
CA GLY A 91 17.65 -0.38 -14.88
C GLY A 91 17.45 -1.38 -13.74
N LEU A 92 16.21 -1.79 -13.53
CA LEU A 92 15.81 -2.74 -12.48
C LEU A 92 15.86 -4.22 -12.89
N TRP A 93 16.38 -4.52 -14.07
CA TRP A 93 16.43 -5.89 -14.59
C TRP A 93 17.25 -6.80 -13.66
N ARG A 94 16.66 -7.92 -13.22
CA ARG A 94 17.32 -8.92 -12.36
C ARG A 94 17.45 -10.30 -13.01
N GLY A 95 17.17 -10.37 -14.31
CA GLY A 95 17.27 -11.58 -15.11
C GLY A 95 18.72 -12.07 -15.31
N PRO A 96 18.94 -13.13 -16.09
CA PRO A 96 18.01 -13.69 -17.07
C PRO A 96 16.85 -14.46 -16.44
N TYR A 97 15.64 -14.23 -16.95
CA TYR A 97 14.40 -14.88 -16.51
C TYR A 97 14.12 -16.20 -17.23
N LEU A 98 14.74 -16.41 -18.40
CA LEU A 98 14.80 -17.68 -19.10
C LEU A 98 16.21 -18.26 -19.01
N LYS A 99 16.30 -19.55 -18.67
CA LYS A 99 17.57 -20.29 -18.72
C LYS A 99 17.80 -20.79 -20.14
N LEU A 100 18.98 -20.53 -20.67
CA LEU A 100 19.46 -21.13 -21.91
C LEU A 100 20.20 -22.41 -21.55
N ASP A 101 19.90 -23.51 -22.24
CA ASP A 101 20.54 -24.81 -21.98
C ASP A 101 22.02 -24.81 -22.38
N PHE A 102 22.39 -24.00 -23.38
CA PHE A 102 23.77 -23.85 -23.85
C PHE A 102 24.11 -22.38 -24.11
N ALA A 103 25.31 -21.93 -23.71
CA ALA A 103 25.76 -20.54 -23.90
C ALA A 103 25.88 -20.12 -25.38
N GLU A 104 26.03 -21.10 -26.28
CA GLU A 104 26.11 -20.91 -27.73
C GLU A 104 24.73 -20.76 -28.38
N ASP A 105 23.68 -21.21 -27.69
CA ASP A 105 22.31 -21.19 -28.18
C ASP A 105 21.57 -19.94 -27.71
N LYS A 106 21.65 -18.91 -28.55
CA LYS A 106 21.12 -17.57 -28.23
C LYS A 106 19.69 -17.34 -28.72
N GLU A 107 19.08 -18.32 -29.40
CA GLU A 107 17.85 -18.09 -30.17
C GLU A 107 16.81 -19.21 -30.02
N SER A 108 17.16 -20.39 -29.48
CA SER A 108 16.20 -21.50 -29.34
C SER A 108 14.95 -21.17 -28.57
N TYR A 109 15.02 -20.35 -27.52
CA TYR A 109 13.85 -19.90 -26.75
C TYR A 109 12.82 -19.10 -27.57
N LYS A 110 13.19 -18.67 -28.78
CA LYS A 110 12.28 -18.00 -29.71
C LYS A 110 11.60 -18.98 -30.67
N LEU A 111 12.03 -20.23 -30.73
CA LEU A 111 11.56 -21.25 -31.65
C LEU A 111 10.69 -22.27 -30.91
N ASP A 112 9.65 -22.76 -31.58
CA ASP A 112 8.86 -23.89 -31.12
C ASP A 112 9.50 -25.24 -31.52
N ALA A 113 8.87 -26.35 -31.09
CA ALA A 113 9.35 -27.70 -31.39
C ALA A 113 9.31 -28.08 -32.90
N TRP A 114 8.75 -27.22 -33.76
CA TRP A 114 8.81 -27.34 -35.23
C TRP A 114 9.86 -26.42 -35.86
N GLY A 115 10.61 -25.67 -35.07
CA GLY A 115 11.63 -24.73 -35.52
C GLY A 115 11.04 -23.42 -36.07
N LYS A 116 9.80 -23.07 -35.70
CA LYS A 116 9.18 -21.79 -36.08
C LYS A 116 9.20 -20.79 -34.94
N TYR A 117 9.31 -19.51 -35.29
CA TYR A 117 9.29 -18.45 -34.29
C TYR A 117 7.94 -18.35 -33.57
N TYR A 118 8.00 -18.21 -32.25
CA TYR A 118 6.88 -17.75 -31.46
C TYR A 118 6.48 -16.33 -31.88
N GLN A 119 5.18 -16.10 -32.00
CA GLN A 119 4.62 -14.75 -32.15
C GLN A 119 4.25 -14.22 -30.77
N TYR A 120 5.04 -13.28 -30.27
CA TYR A 120 4.75 -12.54 -29.06
C TYR A 120 4.03 -11.23 -29.40
N THR A 121 2.84 -11.05 -28.83
CA THR A 121 2.02 -9.85 -29.01
C THR A 121 1.70 -9.27 -27.63
N PRO A 122 2.52 -8.33 -27.10
CA PRO A 122 2.32 -7.74 -25.78
C PRO A 122 1.00 -6.99 -25.64
N GLU A 123 0.51 -6.37 -26.72
CA GLU A 123 -0.74 -5.60 -26.73
C GLU A 123 -1.95 -6.50 -26.47
N ASP A 124 -1.91 -7.73 -27.00
CA ASP A 124 -2.94 -8.75 -26.84
C ASP A 124 -2.67 -9.68 -25.64
N LEU A 125 -1.54 -9.52 -24.94
CA LEU A 125 -1.09 -10.34 -23.82
C LEU A 125 -0.99 -11.84 -24.16
N VAL A 126 -0.51 -12.16 -25.35
CA VAL A 126 -0.41 -13.56 -25.81
C VAL A 126 0.94 -13.89 -26.43
N ILE A 127 1.30 -15.16 -26.32
CA ILE A 127 2.35 -15.81 -27.10
C ILE A 127 1.72 -16.94 -27.91
N ARG A 128 2.02 -17.02 -29.21
CA ARG A 128 1.46 -18.03 -30.10
C ARG A 128 2.55 -18.85 -30.77
N SER A 129 2.34 -20.16 -30.88
CA SER A 129 3.02 -21.02 -31.85
C SER A 129 2.02 -21.43 -32.92
N PHE A 130 2.47 -21.35 -34.17
CA PHE A 130 1.71 -21.85 -35.33
C PHE A 130 2.06 -23.29 -35.70
N GLY A 131 3.04 -23.90 -35.02
CA GLY A 131 3.52 -25.27 -35.22
C GLY A 131 3.62 -25.66 -36.69
N ASN A 132 3.03 -26.80 -37.05
CA ASN A 132 2.97 -27.29 -38.43
C ASN A 132 1.91 -26.61 -39.33
N GLY A 133 1.21 -25.58 -38.84
CA GLY A 133 0.15 -24.85 -39.55
C GLY A 133 -1.25 -25.45 -39.41
N ARG A 134 -1.40 -26.59 -38.72
CA ARG A 134 -2.72 -27.21 -38.44
C ARG A 134 -3.30 -26.78 -37.10
N PHE A 135 -2.44 -26.49 -36.12
CA PHE A 135 -2.82 -26.15 -34.76
C PHE A 135 -2.09 -24.88 -34.33
N THR A 136 -2.83 -23.93 -33.78
CA THR A 136 -2.26 -22.75 -33.16
C THR A 136 -2.35 -22.91 -31.64
N LEU A 137 -1.20 -22.99 -30.99
CA LEU A 137 -1.12 -22.98 -29.53
C LEU A 137 -1.04 -21.53 -29.08
N THR A 138 -1.96 -21.12 -28.21
CA THR A 138 -1.98 -19.75 -27.66
C THR A 138 -1.81 -19.84 -26.15
N TYR A 139 -0.81 -19.14 -25.63
CA TYR A 139 -0.63 -18.91 -24.22
C TYR A 139 -1.02 -17.49 -23.88
N LYS A 140 -1.96 -17.34 -22.95
CA LYS A 140 -2.40 -16.04 -22.45
C LYS A 140 -1.55 -15.68 -21.23
N ILE A 141 -0.85 -14.56 -21.33
CA ILE A 141 0.06 -14.06 -20.28
C ILE A 141 -0.73 -13.56 -19.07
N ALA A 142 -1.82 -12.84 -19.34
CA ALA A 142 -2.66 -12.19 -18.36
C ALA A 142 -4.08 -11.99 -18.93
N GLU A 143 -5.10 -11.90 -18.08
CA GLU A 143 -6.48 -11.66 -18.49
C GLU A 143 -6.69 -10.26 -19.08
N SER A 144 -5.98 -9.26 -18.54
CA SER A 144 -5.98 -7.87 -19.02
C SER A 144 -4.69 -7.14 -18.63
N TYR A 145 -4.45 -5.97 -19.23
CA TYR A 145 -3.33 -5.13 -18.84
C TYR A 145 -3.48 -4.65 -17.39
N ASP A 146 -4.72 -4.33 -17.00
CA ASP A 146 -5.04 -3.80 -15.68
C ASP A 146 -4.73 -4.77 -14.54
N GLU A 147 -4.83 -6.10 -14.73
CA GLU A 147 -4.49 -7.01 -13.63
C GLU A 147 -3.00 -6.96 -13.29
N LEU A 148 -2.13 -6.69 -14.28
CA LEU A 148 -0.69 -6.60 -14.09
C LEU A 148 -0.25 -5.24 -13.56
N PHE A 149 -0.94 -4.15 -13.94
CA PHE A 149 -0.46 -2.77 -13.72
C PHE A 149 -1.39 -1.87 -12.91
N ASN A 150 -2.65 -2.25 -12.72
CA ASN A 150 -3.68 -1.42 -12.07
C ASN A 150 -4.19 -2.04 -10.76
N ASN A 151 -3.25 -2.36 -9.87
CA ASN A 151 -3.56 -2.82 -8.52
C ASN A 151 -3.56 -1.66 -7.52
N LYS A 152 -4.09 -1.91 -6.32
CA LYS A 152 -4.26 -0.88 -5.29
C LYS A 152 -3.64 -1.32 -3.97
N ILE A 153 -2.96 -0.39 -3.30
CA ILE A 153 -2.53 -0.52 -1.91
C ILE A 153 -3.25 0.56 -1.12
N TYR A 154 -3.89 0.21 -0.01
CA TYR A 154 -4.53 1.17 0.88
C TYR A 154 -4.38 0.75 2.33
N GLY A 155 -4.59 1.68 3.25
CA GLY A 155 -4.32 1.40 4.64
C GLY A 155 -4.56 2.54 5.59
N TYR A 156 -4.23 2.28 6.85
CA TYR A 156 -4.28 3.26 7.93
C TYR A 156 -2.94 3.37 8.65
N ILE A 157 -2.64 4.58 9.11
CA ILE A 157 -1.61 4.84 10.11
C ILE A 157 -2.26 5.08 11.47
N TYR A 158 -1.71 4.49 12.52
CA TYR A 158 -2.15 4.69 13.90
C TYR A 158 -0.96 4.71 14.86
N ASP A 159 -1.15 5.34 16.01
CA ASP A 159 -0.13 5.42 17.05
C ASP A 159 -0.02 4.15 17.90
N SER A 160 0.81 4.19 18.94
CA SER A 160 1.00 3.07 19.85
C SER A 160 -0.28 2.63 20.60
N GLU A 161 -1.27 3.52 20.71
CA GLU A 161 -2.57 3.36 21.36
C GLU A 161 -3.73 3.10 20.37
N LYS A 162 -3.44 2.93 19.08
CA LYS A 162 -4.43 2.77 17.99
C LYS A 162 -5.29 4.01 17.72
N ASN A 163 -4.82 5.21 18.05
CA ASN A 163 -5.48 6.44 17.62
C ASN A 163 -5.01 6.84 16.22
N PRO A 164 -5.88 7.44 15.39
CA PRO A 164 -5.49 8.05 14.12
C PRO A 164 -4.77 9.39 14.32
N PRO A 165 -4.06 9.90 13.30
CA PRO A 165 -3.21 11.10 13.40
C PRO A 165 -3.97 12.42 13.64
N GLY A 166 -5.25 12.53 13.29
CA GLY A 166 -6.01 13.77 13.37
C GLY A 166 -5.30 14.92 12.63
N ASN A 167 -5.29 16.11 13.23
CA ASN A 167 -4.61 17.28 12.68
C ASN A 167 -3.08 17.08 12.48
N MET A 168 -2.47 16.09 13.14
CA MET A 168 -1.05 15.77 12.95
C MET A 168 -0.77 15.06 11.62
N ALA A 169 -1.79 14.65 10.86
CA ALA A 169 -1.61 13.93 9.60
C ALA A 169 -0.72 14.67 8.59
N ILE A 170 -0.76 16.01 8.60
CA ILE A 170 0.08 16.87 7.75
C ILE A 170 1.59 16.70 7.98
N ASN A 171 2.00 16.22 9.16
CA ASN A 171 3.39 15.97 9.52
C ASN A 171 3.90 14.61 9.05
N TRP A 172 3.01 13.78 8.50
CA TRP A 172 3.33 12.45 8.02
C TRP A 172 3.26 12.39 6.50
N ARG A 173 4.06 11.49 5.95
CA ARG A 173 4.04 11.11 4.54
C ARG A 173 3.98 9.60 4.48
N VAL A 174 3.18 9.10 3.54
CA VAL A 174 3.21 7.70 3.14
C VAL A 174 3.74 7.66 1.71
N SER A 175 4.72 6.82 1.44
CA SER A 175 5.23 6.59 0.10
C SER A 175 5.20 5.12 -0.28
N CYS A 176 4.95 4.85 -1.55
CA CYS A 176 5.03 3.53 -2.15
C CYS A 176 6.05 3.58 -3.28
N GLU A 177 7.09 2.76 -3.18
CA GLU A 177 8.09 2.57 -4.21
C GLU A 177 7.79 1.32 -5.01
N TYR A 178 7.67 1.47 -6.33
CA TYR A 178 7.36 0.39 -7.25
C TYR A 178 8.07 0.63 -8.60
N PRO A 179 8.37 -0.42 -9.35
CA PRO A 179 8.98 -0.29 -10.66
C PRO A 179 7.96 0.24 -11.68
N LYS A 180 8.42 1.08 -12.61
CA LYS A 180 7.65 1.49 -13.77
C LYS A 180 8.61 1.77 -14.91
N ASN A 181 8.43 1.10 -16.03
CA ASN A 181 9.29 1.25 -17.22
C ASN A 181 10.80 1.07 -16.96
N GLY A 182 11.18 0.19 -16.04
CA GLY A 182 12.57 -0.11 -15.69
C GLY A 182 13.20 0.81 -14.64
N GLU A 183 12.44 1.76 -14.08
CA GLU A 183 12.90 2.69 -13.05
C GLU A 183 12.03 2.60 -11.78
N ILE A 184 12.55 3.04 -10.63
CA ILE A 184 11.75 3.14 -9.40
C ILE A 184 10.96 4.44 -9.44
N VAL A 185 9.65 4.33 -9.33
CA VAL A 185 8.74 5.46 -9.08
C VAL A 185 8.36 5.49 -7.62
N VAL A 186 8.33 6.69 -7.04
CA VAL A 186 7.88 6.94 -5.67
C VAL A 186 6.56 7.68 -5.72
N ALA A 187 5.46 7.01 -5.42
CA ALA A 187 4.18 7.67 -5.20
C ALA A 187 4.09 8.10 -3.74
N GLU A 188 3.69 9.34 -3.49
CA GLU A 188 3.58 9.90 -2.14
C GLU A 188 2.19 10.43 -1.86
N SER A 189 1.76 10.33 -0.61
CA SER A 189 0.52 10.92 -0.12
C SER A 189 0.68 11.41 1.31
N ILE A 190 -0.10 12.43 1.67
CA ILE A 190 -0.35 12.79 3.07
C ILE A 190 -1.55 11.95 3.52
N PRO A 191 -1.45 11.21 4.64
CA PRO A 191 -2.58 10.47 5.16
C PRO A 191 -3.70 11.45 5.55
N LYS A 192 -4.94 10.98 5.54
CA LYS A 192 -6.08 11.74 6.06
C LYS A 192 -6.02 11.82 7.59
N GLU A 193 -6.86 12.67 8.18
CA GLU A 193 -6.96 12.81 9.64
C GLU A 193 -7.37 11.51 10.35
N ASP A 194 -8.15 10.66 9.67
CA ASP A 194 -8.50 9.31 10.13
C ASP A 194 -7.38 8.28 9.93
N GLY A 195 -6.24 8.70 9.37
CA GLY A 195 -5.06 7.88 9.09
C GLY A 195 -5.09 7.19 7.72
N TYR A 196 -6.15 7.34 6.94
CA TYR A 196 -6.30 6.65 5.66
C TYR A 196 -5.30 7.14 4.61
N PHE A 197 -4.73 6.20 3.84
CA PHE A 197 -3.98 6.47 2.61
C PHE A 197 -4.28 5.43 1.54
N SER A 198 -4.01 5.76 0.28
CA SER A 198 -4.11 4.80 -0.84
C SER A 198 -3.26 5.18 -2.05
N PHE A 199 -2.75 4.16 -2.73
CA PHE A 199 -2.06 4.23 -4.01
C PHE A 199 -2.74 3.29 -5.01
N GLY A 200 -2.95 3.76 -6.24
CA GLY A 200 -3.45 2.96 -7.36
C GLY A 200 -2.43 2.90 -8.50
N ASN A 201 -2.73 2.19 -9.58
CA ASN A 201 -1.81 1.96 -10.69
C ASN A 201 -0.49 1.31 -10.24
N ILE A 202 -0.60 0.39 -9.28
CA ILE A 202 0.54 -0.36 -8.76
C ILE A 202 0.71 -1.66 -9.57
N PRO A 203 1.88 -1.94 -10.12
CA PRO A 203 2.13 -3.20 -10.80
C PRO A 203 2.14 -4.38 -9.82
N ILE A 204 2.02 -5.60 -10.34
CA ILE A 204 2.32 -6.80 -9.55
C ILE A 204 3.79 -6.80 -9.12
N GLY A 205 4.09 -7.41 -7.98
CA GLY A 205 5.46 -7.43 -7.47
C GLY A 205 5.55 -7.30 -5.96
N ILE A 206 6.77 -7.13 -5.46
CA ILE A 206 7.04 -6.83 -4.05
C ILE A 206 7.47 -5.37 -3.96
N HIS A 207 6.64 -4.55 -3.33
CA HIS A 207 6.81 -3.10 -3.27
C HIS A 207 7.12 -2.64 -1.86
N ARG A 208 7.90 -1.57 -1.75
CA ARG A 208 8.27 -0.99 -0.46
C ARG A 208 7.34 0.16 -0.12
N VAL A 209 6.56 0.02 0.94
CA VAL A 209 5.72 1.10 1.47
C VAL A 209 6.36 1.65 2.73
N LYS A 210 6.51 2.98 2.79
CA LYS A 210 7.12 3.72 3.89
C LYS A 210 6.12 4.69 4.48
N VAL A 211 6.10 4.79 5.80
CA VAL A 211 5.44 5.86 6.55
C VAL A 211 6.52 6.61 7.31
N TYR A 212 6.61 7.92 7.10
CA TYR A 212 7.69 8.71 7.67
C TYR A 212 7.26 10.12 8.07
N SER A 213 7.99 10.66 9.04
CA SER A 213 7.93 12.04 9.49
C SER A 213 9.36 12.59 9.57
N GLN A 214 9.56 13.80 10.11
CA GLN A 214 10.91 14.32 10.36
C GLN A 214 11.71 13.49 11.39
N LYS A 215 11.03 12.71 12.24
CA LYS A 215 11.65 12.01 13.38
C LYS A 215 11.75 10.50 13.19
N GLU A 216 10.82 9.92 12.44
CA GLU A 216 10.64 8.47 12.40
C GLU A 216 10.35 7.99 10.98
N THR A 217 10.78 6.75 10.66
CA THR A 217 10.45 6.08 9.41
C THR A 217 10.18 4.60 9.70
N ILE A 218 9.07 4.10 9.18
CA ILE A 218 8.62 2.72 9.27
C ILE A 218 8.38 2.23 7.86
N GLN A 219 8.76 0.98 7.58
CA GLN A 219 8.63 0.43 6.24
C GLN A 219 8.13 -1.01 6.26
N LYS A 220 7.42 -1.40 5.20
CA LYS A 220 6.98 -2.76 4.94
C LYS A 220 7.18 -3.12 3.48
N TYR A 221 7.51 -4.39 3.23
CA TYR A 221 7.48 -4.97 1.89
C TYR A 221 6.16 -5.69 1.68
N ILE A 222 5.43 -5.27 0.64
CA ILE A 222 4.07 -5.68 0.35
C ILE A 222 4.05 -6.43 -0.98
N THR A 223 3.55 -7.65 -0.93
CA THR A 223 3.31 -8.48 -2.11
C THR A 223 1.99 -8.06 -2.75
N VAL A 224 2.03 -7.62 -4.01
CA VAL A 224 0.87 -7.24 -4.81
C VAL A 224 0.65 -8.31 -5.89
N LEU A 225 -0.47 -9.00 -5.78
CA LEU A 225 -0.90 -10.03 -6.72
C LEU A 225 -1.68 -9.42 -7.89
N PRO A 226 -1.86 -10.15 -9.02
CA PRO A 226 -2.71 -9.68 -10.10
C PRO A 226 -4.14 -9.38 -9.62
N LYS A 227 -4.73 -8.28 -10.10
CA LYS A 227 -6.10 -7.83 -9.79
C LYS A 227 -6.38 -7.78 -8.29
N SER A 228 -5.45 -7.22 -7.51
CA SER A 228 -5.55 -7.18 -6.04
C SER A 228 -5.72 -5.77 -5.47
N GLU A 229 -6.46 -5.70 -4.36
CA GLU A 229 -6.46 -4.55 -3.47
C GLU A 229 -5.89 -4.99 -2.12
N ILE A 230 -4.74 -4.43 -1.74
CA ILE A 230 -4.01 -4.85 -0.55
C ILE A 230 -4.23 -3.84 0.57
N PHE A 231 -4.76 -4.34 1.70
CA PHE A 231 -4.89 -3.59 2.94
C PHE A 231 -3.63 -3.72 3.79
N ILE A 232 -3.14 -2.59 4.30
CA ILE A 232 -1.99 -2.55 5.20
C ILE A 232 -2.21 -1.57 6.35
N GLU A 233 -1.56 -1.86 7.47
CA GLU A 233 -1.65 -1.07 8.68
C GLU A 233 -0.27 -0.70 9.18
N PHE A 234 -0.06 0.56 9.57
CA PHE A 234 1.19 1.00 10.19
C PHE A 234 0.93 1.45 11.63
N LYS A 235 1.54 0.74 12.57
CA LYS A 235 1.64 1.14 13.96
C LYS A 235 2.89 1.98 14.15
N ILE A 236 2.73 3.24 14.48
CA ILE A 236 3.83 4.15 14.75
C ILE A 236 4.21 4.07 16.24
N PRO A 237 5.51 4.06 16.60
CA PRO A 237 5.96 4.08 17.99
C PRO A 237 5.50 5.33 18.76
N GLY A 238 5.59 6.50 18.14
CA GLY A 238 5.12 7.77 18.70
C GLY A 238 3.62 7.79 18.97
N ILE A 239 3.18 8.70 19.85
CA ILE A 239 1.76 8.95 20.16
C ILE A 239 1.27 10.08 19.23
N PHE A 240 0.08 9.95 18.63
CA PHE A 240 -0.56 11.01 17.84
C PHE A 240 -1.36 11.99 18.70
N ARG A 241 -0.92 12.17 19.95
CA ARG A 241 -1.39 13.22 20.83
C ARG A 241 -0.32 14.30 20.87
N GLY A 242 -0.76 15.52 21.06
CA GLY A 242 0.14 16.62 21.34
C GLY A 242 0.87 16.40 22.66
N ASN A 243 1.87 17.23 22.90
CA ASN A 243 2.81 17.01 23.98
C ASN A 243 2.39 17.68 25.29
N LEU A 244 1.36 18.53 25.28
CA LEU A 244 0.98 19.34 26.42
C LEU A 244 0.18 18.51 27.44
N VAL A 245 0.66 18.52 28.68
CA VAL A 245 0.08 17.77 29.79
C VAL A 245 -0.51 18.73 30.82
N TYR A 246 -1.73 18.46 31.26
CA TYR A 246 -2.35 19.16 32.38
C TYR A 246 -1.56 18.94 33.67
N ILE A 247 -1.28 20.02 34.39
CA ILE A 247 -0.66 19.94 35.72
C ILE A 247 -1.76 19.60 36.73
N ALA A 248 -1.66 18.43 37.35
CA ALA A 248 -2.63 17.97 38.34
C ALA A 248 -2.87 19.01 39.44
N ASN A 249 -4.14 19.22 39.79
CA ASN A 249 -4.60 20.18 40.82
C ASN A 249 -4.32 21.66 40.50
N SER A 250 -3.94 22.00 39.26
CA SER A 250 -3.79 23.40 38.84
C SER A 250 -5.11 24.08 38.49
N ALA A 251 -6.20 23.31 38.36
CA ALA A 251 -7.49 23.86 37.97
C ALA A 251 -8.16 24.60 39.12
N GLN A 252 -8.68 25.80 38.87
CA GLN A 252 -9.35 26.61 39.89
C GLN A 252 -10.54 27.35 39.28
N ALA A 253 -11.73 27.21 39.87
CA ALA A 253 -12.87 28.06 39.56
C ALA A 253 -12.77 29.38 40.32
N PHE A 254 -13.20 30.47 39.69
CA PHE A 254 -13.30 31.78 40.32
C PHE A 254 -14.43 32.61 39.71
N ASN A 255 -14.87 33.63 40.45
CA ASN A 255 -15.79 34.64 39.98
C ASN A 255 -15.05 35.99 39.83
N VAL A 256 -15.55 36.83 38.94
CA VAL A 256 -15.03 38.20 38.76
C VAL A 256 -16.17 39.15 39.05
N PRO A 257 -16.05 40.05 40.05
CA PRO A 257 -17.09 41.03 40.35
C PRO A 257 -17.50 41.83 39.09
N PRO A 258 -18.80 42.11 38.89
CA PRO A 258 -19.90 41.98 39.86
C PRO A 258 -20.52 40.57 39.94
N ASP A 259 -20.09 39.61 39.11
CA ASP A 259 -20.65 38.26 39.14
C ASP A 259 -20.29 37.55 40.45
N THR A 260 -21.30 37.01 41.13
CA THR A 260 -21.13 36.17 42.32
C THR A 260 -21.05 34.68 41.99
N THR A 261 -21.44 34.30 40.76
CA THR A 261 -21.32 32.94 40.24
C THR A 261 -19.88 32.65 39.84
N PHE A 262 -19.37 31.46 40.17
CA PHE A 262 -18.08 30.96 39.71
C PHE A 262 -18.16 30.58 38.22
N ASN A 263 -18.21 31.60 37.35
CA ASN A 263 -18.37 31.47 35.91
C ASN A 263 -17.05 31.57 35.15
N ASN A 264 -15.91 31.35 35.82
CA ASN A 264 -14.59 31.34 35.21
C ASN A 264 -13.80 30.18 35.80
N PHE A 265 -12.87 29.64 35.03
CA PHE A 265 -11.86 28.76 35.58
C PHE A 265 -10.53 28.93 34.87
N SER A 266 -9.46 28.60 35.59
CA SER A 266 -8.10 28.52 35.07
C SER A 266 -7.53 27.11 35.25
N PHE A 267 -6.48 26.79 34.50
CA PHE A 267 -5.71 25.56 34.60
C PHE A 267 -4.34 25.74 33.96
N GLU A 268 -3.37 24.92 34.35
CA GLU A 268 -2.03 24.95 33.76
C GLU A 268 -1.79 23.77 32.82
N LEU A 269 -1.21 24.07 31.65
CA LEU A 269 -0.61 23.09 30.76
C LEU A 269 0.91 23.18 30.84
N PHE A 270 1.57 22.03 30.76
CA PHE A 270 3.02 21.89 30.79
C PHE A 270 3.52 21.25 29.49
N ASN A 271 4.60 21.79 28.93
CA ASN A 271 5.37 21.14 27.88
C ASN A 271 6.48 20.29 28.50
N PRO A 272 6.36 18.95 28.56
CA PRO A 272 7.37 18.07 29.11
C PRO A 272 8.54 17.83 28.16
N THR A 273 8.49 18.33 26.93
CA THR A 273 9.49 18.02 25.90
C THR A 273 10.71 18.93 25.98
N THR A 274 11.74 18.56 25.22
CA THR A 274 12.94 19.37 24.99
C THR A 274 12.77 20.34 23.81
N GLU A 275 11.61 20.32 23.13
CA GLU A 275 11.32 21.11 21.95
C GLU A 275 10.29 22.18 22.26
N THR A 276 10.25 23.23 21.44
CA THR A 276 9.19 24.24 21.50
C THR A 276 7.88 23.67 20.94
N VAL A 277 6.77 23.89 21.64
CA VAL A 277 5.43 23.51 21.18
C VAL A 277 4.62 24.78 20.92
N THR A 278 4.08 24.91 19.71
CA THR A 278 3.24 26.05 19.32
C THR A 278 1.82 25.58 19.11
N ILE A 279 0.86 26.26 19.74
CA ILE A 279 -0.57 26.02 19.50
C ILE A 279 -1.25 27.29 19.00
N ASN A 280 -2.26 27.12 18.16
CA ASN A 280 -3.02 28.21 17.54
C ASN A 280 -4.54 28.06 17.71
N SER A 281 -5.00 26.98 18.35
CA SER A 281 -6.40 26.77 18.68
C SER A 281 -6.57 25.97 19.97
N LEU A 282 -7.75 26.10 20.58
CA LEU A 282 -8.23 25.26 21.66
C LEU A 282 -9.72 24.96 21.46
N ASN A 283 -10.10 23.71 21.73
CA ASN A 283 -11.49 23.25 21.78
C ASN A 283 -11.79 22.72 23.18
N LEU A 284 -12.74 23.33 23.88
CA LEU A 284 -13.33 22.76 25.10
C LEU A 284 -14.37 21.71 24.67
N LEU A 285 -13.93 20.46 24.53
CA LEU A 285 -14.73 19.35 24.00
C LEU A 285 -15.98 19.06 24.83
N SER A 286 -15.88 19.14 26.15
CA SER A 286 -17.04 18.96 27.04
C SER A 286 -16.88 19.69 28.37
N LEU A 287 -18.01 20.14 28.91
CA LEU A 287 -18.14 20.75 30.24
C LEU A 287 -19.49 20.35 30.86
N SER A 288 -19.71 19.04 31.07
CA SER A 288 -20.95 18.44 31.59
C SER A 288 -22.26 18.66 30.78
N SER A 289 -22.31 19.66 29.89
CA SER A 289 -23.42 19.97 28.97
C SER A 289 -22.87 20.64 27.70
N ASP A 290 -23.48 20.36 26.55
CA ASP A 290 -23.12 20.93 25.24
C ASP A 290 -23.82 22.28 24.95
N SER A 291 -24.64 22.74 25.91
CA SER A 291 -25.41 23.99 25.87
C SER A 291 -24.80 25.03 26.81
N VAL A 292 -23.48 25.15 26.80
CA VAL A 292 -22.73 26.12 27.59
C VAL A 292 -21.82 26.92 26.66
N TYR A 293 -21.71 28.22 26.94
CA TYR A 293 -20.99 29.18 26.13
C TYR A 293 -20.01 30.01 26.97
N TYR A 294 -18.95 30.52 26.37
CA TYR A 294 -17.94 31.37 27.04
C TYR A 294 -17.45 32.49 26.13
N GLU A 295 -16.84 33.52 26.71
CA GLU A 295 -16.53 34.76 25.98
C GLU A 295 -15.04 34.96 25.70
N TYR A 296 -14.15 34.42 26.55
CA TYR A 296 -12.71 34.67 26.46
C TYR A 296 -11.88 33.42 26.69
N ILE A 297 -10.74 33.38 26.00
CA ILE A 297 -9.59 32.54 26.32
C ILE A 297 -8.41 33.48 26.59
N VAL A 298 -7.83 33.34 27.78
CA VAL A 298 -6.67 34.11 28.23
C VAL A 298 -5.53 33.15 28.54
N VAL A 299 -4.31 33.48 28.11
CA VAL A 299 -3.10 32.71 28.38
C VAL A 299 -2.04 33.62 28.97
N ASP A 300 -1.55 33.33 30.18
CA ASP A 300 -0.56 34.15 30.91
C ASP A 300 -0.91 35.66 30.95
N ASN A 301 -2.19 35.99 31.06
CA ASN A 301 -2.78 37.34 31.03
C ASN A 301 -3.00 37.96 29.64
N ASP A 302 -2.56 37.32 28.56
CA ASP A 302 -2.84 37.77 27.20
C ASP A 302 -4.17 37.17 26.71
N THR A 303 -5.08 38.01 26.24
CA THR A 303 -6.32 37.52 25.62
C THR A 303 -6.00 36.97 24.24
N VAL A 304 -6.12 35.66 24.07
CA VAL A 304 -5.82 34.97 22.80
C VAL A 304 -7.06 34.71 21.97
N ALA A 305 -8.25 34.76 22.56
CA ALA A 305 -9.50 34.74 21.82
C ALA A 305 -10.59 35.47 22.61
N ASN A 306 -11.42 36.25 21.92
CA ASN A 306 -12.60 36.89 22.51
C ASN A 306 -13.77 36.95 21.51
N PHE A 307 -15.00 37.02 22.04
CA PHE A 307 -16.21 37.03 21.21
C PHE A 307 -16.47 38.38 20.47
N ARG A 308 -15.72 39.44 20.79
CA ARG A 308 -15.78 40.79 20.18
C ARG A 308 -17.18 41.42 20.06
N GLY A 309 -18.08 41.11 20.98
CA GLY A 309 -19.48 41.59 20.91
C GLY A 309 -20.37 40.84 19.92
N GLY A 310 -19.86 39.76 19.32
CA GLY A 310 -20.61 38.83 18.48
C GLY A 310 -21.22 37.69 19.28
N ILE A 311 -21.02 36.46 18.79
CA ILE A 311 -21.61 35.25 19.34
C ILE A 311 -20.61 34.59 20.31
N ARG A 312 -21.07 34.21 21.51
CA ARG A 312 -20.24 33.48 22.49
C ARG A 312 -19.74 32.15 21.93
N PHE A 313 -18.55 31.74 22.34
CA PHE A 313 -17.94 30.47 21.95
C PHE A 313 -18.72 29.31 22.55
N ARG A 314 -19.09 28.32 21.73
CA ARG A 314 -19.80 27.14 22.20
C ARG A 314 -18.82 26.08 22.71
N VAL A 315 -19.19 25.33 23.76
CA VAL A 315 -18.53 24.05 24.05
C VAL A 315 -18.59 23.14 22.81
N ASN A 316 -17.52 22.38 22.59
CA ASN A 316 -17.29 21.56 21.41
C ASN A 316 -17.08 22.35 20.09
N GLN A 317 -16.75 23.65 20.19
CA GLN A 317 -16.29 24.47 19.07
C GLN A 317 -14.77 24.62 19.13
N GLU A 318 -14.11 24.50 17.97
CA GLU A 318 -12.70 24.87 17.86
C GLU A 318 -12.55 26.40 17.77
N ILE A 319 -11.80 26.97 18.71
CA ILE A 319 -11.54 28.41 18.80
C ILE A 319 -10.10 28.68 18.37
N ILE A 320 -9.94 29.40 17.28
CA ILE A 320 -8.66 29.85 16.74
C ILE A 320 -8.20 31.07 17.53
N PHE A 321 -6.92 31.11 17.88
CA PHE A 321 -6.31 32.22 18.59
C PHE A 321 -5.94 33.36 17.65
N ASP A 322 -6.04 34.59 18.16
CA ASP A 322 -5.58 35.81 17.49
C ASP A 322 -4.05 35.79 17.29
N ASN A 323 -3.32 35.14 18.20
CA ASN A 323 -1.88 34.92 18.11
C ASN A 323 -1.53 33.50 18.58
N ASN A 324 -0.48 32.93 18.00
CA ASN A 324 0.03 31.63 18.43
C ASN A 324 0.54 31.67 19.88
N VAL A 325 0.19 30.66 20.67
CA VAL A 325 0.72 30.44 22.01
C VAL A 325 1.92 29.51 21.91
N ILE A 326 3.07 29.97 22.41
CA ILE A 326 4.34 29.25 22.33
C ILE A 326 4.74 28.76 23.72
N PHE A 327 4.97 27.45 23.85
CA PHE A 327 5.57 26.81 25.00
C PHE A 327 7.04 26.54 24.71
N ALA A 328 7.94 27.15 25.48
CA ALA A 328 9.33 26.79 25.46
C ALA A 328 9.53 25.35 25.98
N PRO A 329 10.69 24.72 25.73
CA PRO A 329 11.04 23.45 26.36
C PRO A 329 10.89 23.53 27.88
N ARG A 330 10.28 22.52 28.49
CA ARG A 330 10.09 22.43 29.96
C ARG A 330 9.38 23.65 30.59
N SER A 331 8.52 24.35 29.85
CA SER A 331 7.73 25.47 30.37
C SER A 331 6.26 25.13 30.59
N LYS A 332 5.59 25.92 31.43
CA LYS A 332 4.13 25.87 31.62
C LYS A 332 3.47 27.18 31.23
N LYS A 333 2.16 27.13 30.97
CA LYS A 333 1.30 28.27 30.65
C LYS A 333 -0.01 28.15 31.43
N LEU A 334 -0.50 29.27 31.96
CA LEU A 334 -1.79 29.35 32.64
C LEU A 334 -2.88 29.73 31.63
N PHE A 335 -3.85 28.86 31.43
CA PHE A 335 -5.04 29.12 30.63
C PHE A 335 -6.17 29.56 31.56
N SER A 336 -6.96 30.53 31.13
CA SER A 336 -8.20 30.93 31.78
C SER A 336 -9.31 31.05 30.75
N LEU A 337 -10.41 30.33 30.96
CA LEU A 337 -11.63 30.47 30.18
C LEU A 337 -12.63 31.24 31.03
N LEU A 338 -13.14 32.33 30.48
CA LEU A 338 -13.86 33.33 31.26
C LEU A 338 -15.30 33.51 30.78
N ARG A 339 -16.15 33.88 31.73
CA ARG A 339 -17.54 34.26 31.59
C ARG A 339 -18.38 33.22 30.87
N PHE A 340 -18.59 32.11 31.58
CA PHE A 340 -19.48 31.04 31.14
C PHE A 340 -20.95 31.41 31.32
N TYR A 341 -21.79 31.01 30.36
CA TYR A 341 -23.24 31.27 30.33
C TYR A 341 -24.03 30.09 29.76
N ASN A 342 -25.30 30.01 30.17
CA ASN A 342 -26.25 28.99 29.70
C ASN A 342 -26.88 29.28 28.32
N ASP A 343 -26.63 30.46 27.76
CA ASP A 343 -27.16 30.88 26.47
C ASP A 343 -26.10 31.65 25.67
N GLN A 344 -26.23 31.53 24.36
CA GLN A 344 -25.29 32.05 23.38
C GLN A 344 -25.29 33.59 23.28
N THR A 345 -26.37 34.25 23.69
CA THR A 345 -26.60 35.69 23.49
C THR A 345 -27.05 36.43 24.75
N SER A 346 -27.90 35.83 25.59
CA SER A 346 -28.49 36.51 26.76
C SER A 346 -28.86 35.54 27.89
N GLY A 347 -27.84 34.88 28.44
CA GLY A 347 -28.00 33.88 29.49
C GLY A 347 -27.55 34.34 30.87
N ALA A 348 -28.04 33.66 31.90
CA ALA A 348 -27.47 33.74 33.26
C ALA A 348 -26.07 33.10 33.30
N PRO A 349 -25.15 33.60 34.15
CA PRO A 349 -23.84 32.99 34.38
C PRO A 349 -23.96 31.50 34.73
N PHE A 350 -23.12 30.68 34.13
CA PHE A 350 -23.05 29.24 34.38
C PHE A 350 -21.96 28.93 35.41
N ASP A 351 -22.31 28.16 36.45
CA ASP A 351 -21.36 27.73 37.47
C ASP A 351 -20.53 26.54 36.97
N VAL A 352 -19.21 26.74 36.90
CA VAL A 352 -18.25 25.77 36.35
C VAL A 352 -17.70 24.81 37.40
N ARG A 353 -18.02 25.00 38.69
CA ARG A 353 -17.50 24.14 39.77
C ARG A 353 -18.05 22.72 39.70
N ASN A 354 -17.24 21.78 40.16
CA ASN A 354 -17.52 20.34 40.16
C ASN A 354 -17.88 19.78 38.78
N LYS A 355 -17.40 20.42 37.71
CA LYS A 355 -17.58 19.95 36.33
C LYS A 355 -16.30 19.32 35.82
N LEU A 356 -16.46 18.23 35.08
CA LEU A 356 -15.36 17.59 34.35
C LEU A 356 -15.18 18.33 33.03
N ALA A 357 -14.02 18.96 32.87
CA ALA A 357 -13.62 19.64 31.64
C ALA A 357 -12.74 18.71 30.80
N LYS A 358 -13.01 18.65 29.50
CA LYS A 358 -12.13 17.97 28.53
C LYS A 358 -11.75 18.96 27.44
N ILE A 359 -10.45 19.15 27.22
CA ILE A 359 -9.93 20.10 26.24
C ILE A 359 -9.08 19.40 25.19
N ARG A 360 -9.01 19.98 24.00
CA ARG A 360 -8.08 19.63 22.93
C ARG A 360 -7.36 20.89 22.44
N THR A 361 -6.04 20.84 22.35
CA THR A 361 -5.21 21.90 21.74
C THR A 361 -4.85 21.56 20.30
N SER A 362 -4.47 22.56 19.50
CA SER A 362 -4.14 22.39 18.08
C SER A 362 -2.94 21.46 17.81
N ASP A 363 -2.06 21.24 18.79
CA ASP A 363 -0.98 20.24 18.69
C ASP A 363 -1.49 18.80 18.86
N GLY A 364 -2.79 18.62 19.12
CA GLY A 364 -3.43 17.32 19.31
C GLY A 364 -3.49 16.87 20.77
N SER A 365 -3.01 17.65 21.74
CA SER A 365 -3.05 17.23 23.15
C SER A 365 -4.49 17.20 23.66
N ILE A 366 -4.88 16.14 24.34
CA ILE A 366 -6.19 16.03 24.99
C ILE A 366 -5.97 15.92 26.50
N ASN A 367 -6.58 16.83 27.25
CA ASN A 367 -6.47 16.86 28.71
C ASN A 367 -7.86 16.86 29.34
N GLN A 368 -8.02 16.13 30.44
CA GLN A 368 -9.28 16.04 31.17
C GLN A 368 -9.03 16.22 32.66
N PHE A 369 -9.80 17.09 33.30
CA PHE A 369 -9.64 17.42 34.71
C PHE A 369 -10.96 17.89 35.33
N LEU A 370 -11.07 17.71 36.65
CA LEU A 370 -12.17 18.25 37.44
C LEU A 370 -11.86 19.71 37.77
N ILE A 371 -12.85 20.58 37.60
CA ILE A 371 -12.81 21.95 38.12
C ILE A 371 -13.34 21.90 39.55
N PRO A 372 -12.52 22.20 40.57
CA PRO A 372 -12.96 22.16 41.97
C PRO A 372 -14.01 23.21 42.30
#